data_AF-A0A5B8N6I0-F1
#
_entry.id   AF-A0A5B8N6I0-F1
#
_cell.length_a   1.000
_cell.length_b   1.000
_cell.length_c   1.000
_cell.angle_alpha   90.00
_cell.angle_beta   90.00
_cell.angle_gamma   90.00
#
_symmetry.space_group_name_H-M   'P 1'
#
loop_
_entity.id
_entity.type
_entity.pdbx_description
1 polymer ?
#
loop_
_entity_poly.entity_id
_entity_poly.type
_entity_poly.pdbx_seq_one_letter_code
_entity_poly.pdbx_strand_id
1 'polypeptide(L)'
;MNAHKAATLQWVMLLVLTAVTVGLSELGMSGRAVIFPVLAATLVKGRIVIDRFMALQGIAGPWRWLVLGWLVVVLGSITYAFR
;
A
#
# COMPACT_ATOMS: atom_id res chain seq x y z
N MET A 1 9.49 -16.61 -13.93
CA MET A 1 8.09 -16.16 -14.11
C MET A 1 8.08 -14.97 -15.05
N ASN A 2 7.30 -14.99 -16.15
CA ASN A 2 7.27 -13.90 -17.14
C ASN A 2 6.90 -12.56 -16.47
N ALA A 3 7.55 -11.46 -16.86
CA ALA A 3 7.33 -10.14 -16.27
C ALA A 3 5.85 -9.72 -16.28
N HIS A 4 5.12 -10.02 -17.37
CA HIS A 4 3.68 -9.77 -17.48
C HIS A 4 2.86 -10.56 -16.45
N LYS A 5 3.16 -11.85 -16.24
CA LYS A 5 2.45 -12.68 -15.23
C LYS A 5 2.65 -12.13 -13.83
N ALA A 6 3.86 -11.68 -13.51
CA ALA A 6 4.17 -11.10 -12.21
C ALA A 6 3.46 -9.74 -12.00
N ALA A 7 3.33 -8.92 -13.04
CA ALA A 7 2.58 -7.67 -12.99
C ALA A 7 1.07 -7.93 -12.83
N THR A 8 0.49 -8.90 -13.55
CA THR A 8 -0.91 -9.30 -13.39
C THR A 8 -1.20 -9.78 -11.97
N LEU A 9 -0.32 -10.59 -11.39
CA LEU A 9 -0.50 -11.08 -10.02
C LEU A 9 -0.46 -9.94 -8.99
N GLN A 10 0.45 -8.99 -9.15
CA GLN A 10 0.50 -7.78 -8.30
C GLN A 10 -0.73 -6.90 -8.49
N TRP A 11 -1.24 -6.76 -9.71
CA TRP A 11 -2.48 -6.04 -9.97
C TRP A 11 -3.68 -6.71 -9.31
N VAL A 12 -3.81 -8.05 -9.41
CA VAL A 12 -4.85 -8.80 -8.69
C VAL A 12 -4.73 -8.61 -7.18
N MET A 13 -3.51 -8.64 -6.64
CA MET A 13 -3.25 -8.36 -5.22
C MET A 13 -3.73 -6.96 -4.80
N LEU A 14 -3.53 -5.94 -5.65
CA LEU A 14 -4.05 -4.58 -5.40
C LEU A 14 -5.58 -4.55 -5.38
N LEU A 15 -6.25 -5.30 -6.26
CA LEU A 15 -7.71 -5.41 -6.24
C LEU A 15 -8.21 -6.08 -4.97
N VAL A 16 -7.60 -7.20 -4.57
CA VAL A 16 -7.96 -7.91 -3.34
C VAL A 16 -7.79 -7.01 -2.12
N LEU A 17 -6.65 -6.31 -2.00
CA LEU A 17 -6.43 -5.37 -0.90
C LEU A 17 -7.45 -4.24 -0.90
N THR A 18 -7.88 -3.77 -2.07
CA THR A 18 -8.93 -2.75 -2.19
C THR A 18 -10.28 -3.27 -1.73
N ALA A 19 -10.68 -4.45 -2.20
CA ALA A 19 -11.93 -5.10 -1.79
C ALA A 19 -11.97 -5.34 -0.28
N VAL A 20 -10.87 -5.77 0.33
CA VAL A 20 -10.77 -5.93 1.80
C VAL A 20 -10.98 -4.59 2.52
N THR A 21 -10.32 -3.51 2.07
CA THR A 21 -10.49 -2.19 2.70
C THR A 21 -11.90 -1.61 2.54
N VAL A 22 -12.55 -1.84 1.39
CA VAL A 22 -13.94 -1.43 1.16
C VAL A 22 -14.88 -2.26 2.02
N GLY A 23 -14.72 -3.59 2.05
CA GLY A 23 -15.53 -4.48 2.89
C GLY A 23 -15.45 -4.14 4.38
N LEU A 24 -14.27 -3.80 4.89
CA LEU A 24 -14.11 -3.31 6.26
C LEU A 24 -14.95 -2.05 6.54
N SER A 25 -15.03 -1.13 5.57
CA SER A 25 -15.84 0.09 5.69
C SER A 25 -17.34 -0.17 5.59
N GLU A 26 -17.78 -1.05 4.69
CA GLU A 26 -19.20 -1.36 4.48
C GLU A 26 -19.80 -2.14 5.65
N LEU A 27 -18.99 -2.97 6.32
CA LEU A 27 -19.39 -3.69 7.54
C LEU A 27 -19.54 -2.76 8.77
N GLY A 28 -19.35 -1.45 8.60
CA GLY A 28 -19.42 -0.47 9.69
C GLY A 28 -18.32 -0.63 10.73
N MET A 29 -17.29 -1.43 10.43
CA MET A 29 -16.16 -1.59 11.34
C MET A 29 -15.44 -0.25 11.43
N SER A 30 -15.27 0.24 12.65
CA SER A 30 -14.67 1.54 12.91
C SER A 30 -13.77 1.47 14.14
N GLY A 31 -12.98 2.54 14.32
CA GLY A 31 -12.05 2.65 15.42
C GLY A 31 -10.73 1.92 15.20
N ARG A 32 -10.00 1.74 16.31
CA ARG A 32 -8.58 1.35 16.32
C ARG A 32 -8.29 0.00 15.66
N ALA A 33 -9.25 -0.93 15.73
CA ALA A 33 -9.12 -2.26 15.14
C ALA A 33 -9.07 -2.25 13.61
N VAL A 34 -9.62 -1.21 12.96
CA VAL A 34 -9.65 -1.08 11.49
C VAL A 34 -8.49 -0.26 10.95
N ILE A 35 -7.99 0.69 11.75
CA ILE A 35 -6.88 1.58 11.36
C ILE A 35 -5.62 0.78 11.02
N PHE A 36 -5.21 -0.16 11.88
CA PHE A 36 -4.01 -0.96 11.63
C PHE A 36 -4.06 -1.81 10.34
N PRO A 37 -5.11 -2.60 10.06
CA PRO A 37 -5.19 -3.36 8.81
C PRO A 37 -5.29 -2.45 7.58
N VAL A 38 -5.98 -1.31 7.65
CA VAL A 38 -6.04 -0.35 6.55
C VAL A 38 -4.68 0.30 6.27
N LEU A 39 -3.95 0.68 7.31
CA LEU A 39 -2.59 1.21 7.18
C LEU A 39 -1.61 0.16 6.61
N ALA A 40 -1.70 -1.07 7.09
CA ALA A 40 -0.90 -2.19 6.58
C ALA A 40 -1.21 -2.46 5.09
N ALA A 41 -2.50 -2.50 4.71
CA ALA A 41 -2.91 -2.65 3.32
C ALA A 41 -2.38 -1.49 2.46
N THR A 42 -2.46 -0.25 2.95
CA THR A 42 -1.96 0.94 2.26
C THR A 42 -0.44 0.88 2.06
N LEU A 43 0.32 0.44 3.05
CA LEU A 43 1.77 0.27 2.94
C LEU A 43 2.14 -0.77 1.89
N VAL A 44 1.46 -1.92 1.89
CA VAL A 44 1.69 -3.00 0.93
C VAL A 44 1.36 -2.55 -0.50
N LYS A 45 0.19 -1.91 -0.69
CA LYS A 45 -0.21 -1.35 -2.00
C LYS A 45 0.79 -0.31 -2.49
N GLY A 46 1.17 0.63 -1.62
CA GLY A 46 2.11 1.70 -1.94
C GLY A 46 3.46 1.16 -2.40
N ARG A 47 4.01 0.16 -1.69
CA ARG A 47 5.28 -0.47 -2.08
C ARG A 47 5.22 -1.13 -3.47
N ILE A 48 4.13 -1.85 -3.77
CA ILE A 48 3.93 -2.48 -5.09
C ILE A 48 3.90 -1.42 -6.20
N VAL A 49 3.20 -0.31 -5.96
CA VAL A 49 3.08 0.80 -6.94
C VAL A 49 4.44 1.47 -7.15
N ILE A 50 5.15 1.80 -6.08
CA ILE A 50 6.47 2.45 -6.13
C ILE A 50 7.48 1.57 -6.88
N ASP A 51 7.59 0.29 -6.51
CA ASP A 51 8.61 -0.59 -7.07
C ASP A 51 8.29 -0.96 -8.52
N ARG A 52 7.05 -1.37 -8.82
CA ARG A 52 6.70 -1.95 -10.13
C ARG A 52 6.08 -0.95 -11.09
N PHE A 53 5.09 -0.17 -10.66
CA PHE A 53 4.28 0.66 -11.57
C PHE A 53 4.91 2.03 -11.84
N MET A 54 5.64 2.59 -10.87
CA MET A 54 6.47 3.79 -11.08
C MET A 54 7.85 3.46 -11.69
N ALA A 55 8.13 2.18 -11.97
CA ALA A 55 9.40 1.68 -12.50
C ALA A 55 10.66 2.10 -11.71
N LEU A 56 10.50 2.48 -10.43
CA LEU A 56 11.61 2.97 -9.60
C LEU A 56 12.58 1.86 -9.19
N GLN A 57 12.20 0.59 -9.36
CA GLN A 57 13.07 -0.57 -9.08
C GLN A 57 14.31 -0.62 -10.00
N GLY A 58 14.26 -0.03 -11.20
CA GLY A 58 15.33 -0.16 -12.21
C GLY A 58 16.27 1.03 -12.36
N ILE A 59 15.88 2.24 -11.96
CA ILE A 59 16.55 3.48 -12.45
C ILE A 59 16.91 4.47 -11.33
N ALA A 60 16.32 4.38 -10.13
CA ALA A 60 16.33 5.54 -9.21
C ALA A 60 16.35 5.16 -7.71
N GLY A 61 17.50 4.70 -7.23
CA GLY A 61 17.72 4.33 -5.81
C GLY A 61 17.31 5.41 -4.80
N PRO A 62 17.76 6.68 -4.93
CA PRO A 62 17.42 7.75 -3.98
C PRO A 62 15.92 8.10 -4.01
N TRP A 63 15.32 8.14 -5.20
CA TRP A 63 13.92 8.49 -5.38
C TRP A 63 12.98 7.43 -4.80
N ARG A 64 13.34 6.14 -4.93
CA ARG A 64 12.60 5.06 -4.28
C ARG A 64 12.53 5.26 -2.77
N TRP A 65 13.66 5.58 -2.14
CA TRP A 65 13.72 5.82 -0.70
C TRP A 65 12.99 7.10 -0.28
N LEU A 66 13.03 8.15 -1.10
CA LEU A 66 12.28 9.38 -0.84
C LEU A 66 10.78 9.12 -0.83
N VAL A 67 10.25 8.42 -1.83
CA VAL A 67 8.81 8.12 -1.92
C VAL A 67 8.38 7.12 -0.85
N LEU A 68 9.19 6.09 -0.55
CA LEU A 68 8.93 5.16 0.55
C LEU A 68 8.98 5.87 1.91
N GLY A 69 9.97 6.74 2.12
CA GLY A 69 10.12 7.53 3.35
C GLY A 69 8.92 8.45 3.56
N TRP A 70 8.49 9.15 2.51
CA TRP A 70 7.27 9.95 2.53
C TRP A 70 6.04 9.10 2.90
N LEU A 71 5.87 7.93 2.30
CA LEU A 71 4.75 7.03 2.61
C LEU A 71 4.75 6.62 4.08
N VAL A 72 5.92 6.26 4.64
CA VAL A 72 6.08 5.92 6.05
C VAL A 72 5.73 7.11 6.96
N VAL A 73 6.16 8.33 6.61
CA VAL A 73 5.82 9.54 7.35
C VAL A 73 4.31 9.78 7.36
N VAL A 74 3.63 9.61 6.22
CA VAL A 74 2.17 9.76 6.13
C VAL A 74 1.45 8.71 6.98
N LEU A 75 1.82 7.43 6.86
CA LEU A 75 1.26 6.34 7.67
C LEU A 75 1.48 6.56 9.18
N GLY A 76 2.67 7.01 9.56
CA GLY A 76 3.01 7.35 10.94
C GLY A 76 2.20 8.53 11.48
N SER A 77 2.00 9.55 10.65
CA SER A 77 1.17 10.72 10.99
C SER A 77 -0.29 10.33 11.24
N ILE A 78 -0.85 9.47 10.38
CA ILE A 78 -2.20 8.92 10.56
C ILE A 78 -2.27 8.09 11.85
N THR A 79 -1.29 7.21 12.08
CA THR A 79 -1.24 6.40 13.30
C THR A 79 -1.18 7.28 14.56
N TYR A 80 -0.41 8.37 14.52
CA TYR A 80 -0.31 9.31 15.62
C TYR A 80 -1.61 10.08 15.86
N ALA A 81 -2.29 10.50 14.79
CA ALA A 81 -3.55 11.23 14.86
C ALA A 81 -4.71 10.38 15.40
N PHE A 82 -4.75 9.09 15.04
CA PHE A 82 -5.82 8.16 15.42
C PHE A 82 -5.38 7.17 16.53
N ARG A 83 -4.36 7.51 17.30
CA ARG A 83 -4.02 6.81 18.55
C ARG A 83 -5.04 7.12 19.64
#